data_AF-A0A8C8YF23-F1
#
_entry.id   AF-A0A8C8YF23-F1
#
_cell.length_a   1.000
_cell.length_b   1.000
_cell.length_c   1.000
_cell.angle_alpha   90.00
_cell.angle_beta   90.00
_cell.angle_gamma   90.00
#
_symmetry.space_group_name_H-M   'P 1'
#
loop_
_entity.id
_entity.type
_entity.pdbx_description
1 polymer ?
#
loop_
_entity_poly.entity_id
_entity_poly.type
_entity_poly.pdbx_seq_one_letter_code
_entity_poly.pdbx_strand_id
1 'polypeptide(L)'
;MRRDEEASDPTSAAAQLQRLRDHLPLPPPESASPSRALLGLEEAQKLAAERARAPVVPYGVDLCYWGQEQPAAGKILRSDSQHRFWKPSEVEEEVESAAISEMLRSRRITFAGKFEPVRHRCRAPRPDGRLCERQDRLKCPFHGKIIPRDEEGRPLDPEDRALEQRRQQQTQKRPDWQDPEFMKDVEAATGVDLGSSRYCRKGKGKKKKYPNLTDLKAQANTARARIGKKVFAKAAVRRVVTAMNQMDQKKHEKFANQFNYALN
;
A
#
# COMPACT_ATOMS: atom_id res chain seq x y z
N MET A 1 53.58 -4.74 -50.83
CA MET A 1 53.70 -5.26 -52.21
C MET A 1 52.33 -5.54 -52.82
N ARG A 2 51.54 -6.55 -52.42
CA ARG A 2 50.26 -6.86 -53.11
C ARG A 2 49.12 -5.82 -53.02
N ARG A 3 49.08 -5.02 -51.95
CA ARG A 3 47.96 -4.10 -51.69
C ARG A 3 48.02 -2.82 -52.55
N ASP A 4 49.21 -2.46 -53.03
CA ASP A 4 49.45 -1.28 -53.87
C ASP A 4 49.18 -1.59 -55.36
N GLU A 5 49.45 -2.82 -55.80
CA GLU A 5 49.07 -3.31 -57.13
C GLU A 5 47.54 -3.38 -57.29
N GLU A 6 46.83 -3.83 -56.25
CA GLU A 6 45.37 -3.94 -56.23
C GLU A 6 44.67 -2.58 -56.30
N ALA A 7 45.33 -1.49 -55.90
CA ALA A 7 44.80 -0.12 -55.99
C ALA A 7 44.97 0.49 -57.39
N SER A 8 45.83 -0.09 -58.23
CA SER A 8 46.10 0.39 -59.60
C SER A 8 45.13 -0.20 -60.63
N ASP A 9 44.40 -1.26 -60.27
CA ASP A 9 43.34 -1.84 -61.09
C ASP A 9 42.03 -1.05 -60.93
N PRO A 10 41.49 -0.45 -62.00
CA PRO A 10 40.28 0.40 -61.93
C PRO A 10 39.00 -0.35 -61.56
N THR A 11 39.02 -1.68 -61.58
CA THR A 11 37.89 -2.57 -61.26
C THR A 11 38.00 -3.20 -59.87
N SER A 12 39.12 -3.01 -59.18
CA SER A 12 39.35 -3.52 -57.83
C SER A 12 38.54 -2.78 -56.77
N ALA A 13 38.16 -3.52 -55.72
CA ALA A 13 37.51 -2.97 -54.52
C ALA A 13 38.37 -1.88 -53.84
N ALA A 14 39.70 -2.01 -53.89
CA ALA A 14 40.61 -1.02 -53.32
C ALA A 14 40.55 0.32 -54.08
N ALA A 15 40.49 0.27 -55.43
CA ALA A 15 40.37 1.46 -56.27
C ALA A 15 38.98 2.12 -56.14
N GLN A 16 37.91 1.32 -56.00
CA GLN A 16 36.56 1.85 -55.73
C GLN A 16 36.50 2.59 -54.39
N LEU A 17 37.13 2.07 -53.33
CA LEU A 17 37.19 2.74 -52.03
C LEU A 17 37.99 4.04 -52.05
N GLN A 18 39.06 4.11 -52.86
CA GLN A 18 39.82 5.35 -53.05
C GLN A 18 38.99 6.41 -53.79
N ARG A 19 38.32 6.04 -54.88
CA ARG A 19 37.42 6.97 -55.60
C ARG A 19 36.28 7.48 -54.70
N LEU A 20 35.71 6.61 -53.86
CA LEU A 20 34.70 7.02 -52.89
C LEU A 20 35.25 8.00 -51.86
N ARG A 21 36.50 7.83 -51.42
CA ARG A 21 37.16 8.79 -50.52
C ARG A 21 37.42 10.14 -51.19
N ASP A 22 37.77 10.15 -52.47
CA ASP A 22 38.04 11.38 -53.23
C ASP A 22 36.76 12.16 -53.57
N HIS A 23 35.61 11.46 -53.68
CA HIS A 23 34.30 12.06 -53.95
C HIS A 23 33.49 12.41 -52.70
N LEU A 24 33.92 11.94 -51.52
CA LEU A 24 33.37 12.42 -50.26
C LEU A 24 33.94 13.81 -49.96
N PRO A 25 33.12 14.81 -49.64
CA PRO A 25 33.62 16.09 -49.17
C PRO A 25 34.56 15.83 -48.01
N LEU A 26 35.82 16.28 -48.13
CA LEU A 26 36.78 16.18 -47.06
C LEU A 26 36.11 16.75 -45.80
N PRO A 27 35.94 15.97 -44.70
CA PRO A 27 35.55 16.59 -43.46
C PRO A 27 36.57 17.70 -43.19
N PRO A 28 36.13 18.90 -42.73
CA PRO A 28 37.07 19.94 -42.37
C PRO A 28 38.12 19.33 -41.43
N PRO A 29 39.40 19.75 -41.52
CA PRO A 29 40.43 19.20 -40.64
C PRO A 29 39.87 19.23 -39.24
N GLU A 30 39.85 18.08 -38.58
CA GLU A 30 39.40 17.95 -37.21
C GLU A 30 40.21 18.97 -36.41
N SER A 31 39.62 20.13 -36.20
CA SER A 31 40.01 21.04 -35.14
C SER A 31 39.86 20.18 -33.91
N ALA A 32 41.00 19.67 -33.43
CA ALA A 32 41.15 19.11 -32.11
C ALA A 32 40.80 20.23 -31.13
N SER A 33 39.51 20.51 -30.99
CA SER A 33 38.96 21.40 -30.01
C SER A 33 39.27 20.72 -28.68
N PRO A 34 40.15 21.30 -27.83
CA PRO A 34 40.55 20.67 -26.57
C PRO A 34 39.34 20.35 -25.68
N SER A 35 38.22 21.06 -25.89
CA SER A 35 36.93 20.87 -25.24
C SER A 35 36.30 19.49 -25.49
N ARG A 36 36.41 18.90 -26.69
CA ARG A 36 35.74 17.62 -27.02
C ARG A 36 36.53 16.41 -26.49
N ALA A 37 37.86 16.51 -26.48
CA ALA A 37 38.75 15.53 -25.86
C ALA A 37 38.69 15.58 -24.32
N LEU A 38 38.53 16.78 -23.73
CA LEU A 38 38.31 16.95 -22.29
C LEU A 38 37.00 16.32 -21.82
N LEU A 39 35.91 16.45 -22.58
CA LEU A 39 34.61 15.83 -22.26
C LEU A 39 34.69 14.30 -22.24
N GLY A 40 35.38 13.69 -23.22
CA GLY A 40 35.59 12.24 -23.23
C GLY A 40 36.48 11.75 -22.08
N LEU A 41 37.46 12.55 -21.66
CA LEU A 41 38.32 12.24 -20.52
C LEU A 41 37.56 12.37 -19.18
N GLU A 42 36.72 13.40 -19.02
CA GLU A 42 35.83 13.54 -17.85
C GLU A 42 34.78 12.43 -17.78
N GLU A 43 34.20 12.03 -18.91
CA GLU A 43 33.28 10.88 -18.98
C GLU A 43 33.98 9.57 -18.64
N ALA A 44 35.19 9.35 -19.15
CA ALA A 44 36.00 8.19 -18.80
C ALA A 44 36.35 8.18 -17.30
N GLN A 45 36.66 9.34 -16.71
CA GLN A 45 36.90 9.49 -15.27
C GLN A 45 35.63 9.22 -14.44
N LYS A 46 34.46 9.72 -14.87
CA LYS A 46 33.17 9.43 -14.22
C LYS A 46 32.86 7.93 -14.27
N LEU A 47 33.03 7.31 -15.43
CA LEU A 47 32.83 5.86 -15.60
C LEU A 47 33.82 5.05 -14.77
N ALA A 48 35.07 5.50 -14.63
CA ALA A 48 36.07 4.85 -13.78
C ALA A 48 35.70 4.99 -12.29
N ALA A 49 35.25 6.16 -11.86
CA ALA A 49 34.78 6.40 -10.50
C ALA A 49 33.52 5.58 -10.17
N GLU A 50 32.58 5.46 -11.12
CA GLU A 50 31.40 4.62 -10.99
C GLU A 50 31.77 3.14 -10.89
N ARG A 51 32.69 2.66 -11.74
CA ARG A 51 33.20 1.27 -11.68
C ARG A 51 33.92 0.99 -10.36
N ALA A 52 34.67 1.96 -9.83
CA ALA A 52 35.34 1.82 -8.54
C ALA A 52 34.34 1.79 -7.35
N ARG A 53 33.19 2.47 -7.49
CA ARG A 53 32.12 2.48 -6.48
C ARG A 53 31.20 1.27 -6.57
N ALA A 54 31.05 0.69 -7.76
CA ALA A 54 30.13 -0.41 -8.01
C ALA A 54 30.54 -1.67 -7.22
N PRO A 55 29.58 -2.35 -6.57
CA PRO A 55 29.88 -3.60 -5.88
C PRO A 55 30.28 -4.68 -6.88
N VAL A 56 31.44 -5.30 -6.67
CA VAL A 56 31.87 -6.47 -7.45
C VAL A 56 31.08 -7.68 -6.96
N VAL A 57 30.23 -8.23 -7.84
CA VAL A 57 29.43 -9.41 -7.51
C VAL A 57 30.05 -10.64 -8.19
N PRO A 58 30.42 -11.70 -7.44
CA PRO A 58 31.04 -12.87 -8.04
C PRO A 58 30.12 -13.56 -9.03
N TYR A 59 30.70 -14.24 -10.02
CA TYR A 59 29.93 -15.05 -10.95
C TYR A 59 29.17 -16.16 -10.20
N GLY A 60 27.93 -16.45 -10.62
CA GLY A 60 27.11 -17.50 -10.03
C GLY A 60 26.10 -18.05 -11.03
N VAL A 61 25.41 -19.12 -10.63
CA VAL A 61 24.54 -19.91 -11.52
C VAL A 61 23.41 -19.07 -12.13
N ASP A 62 22.94 -18.07 -11.41
CA ASP A 62 21.95 -17.09 -11.86
C ASP A 62 22.42 -16.22 -13.02
N LEU A 63 23.74 -15.97 -13.11
CA LEU A 63 24.34 -15.23 -14.22
C LEU A 63 24.66 -16.11 -15.43
N CYS A 64 24.83 -17.42 -15.25
CA CYS A 64 25.09 -18.37 -16.34
C CYS A 64 23.98 -18.36 -17.39
N TYR A 65 22.74 -18.26 -16.93
CA TYR A 65 21.54 -18.36 -17.76
C TYR A 65 20.75 -17.04 -17.79
N TRP A 66 21.43 -15.92 -17.52
CA TRP A 66 20.81 -14.61 -17.50
C TRP A 66 20.20 -14.27 -18.87
N GLY A 67 18.91 -13.95 -18.88
CA GLY A 67 18.17 -13.63 -20.11
C GLY A 67 17.79 -14.84 -20.98
N GLN A 68 18.05 -16.07 -20.53
CA GLN A 68 17.62 -17.30 -21.20
C GLN A 68 16.43 -17.92 -20.47
N GLU A 69 15.47 -18.46 -21.23
CA GLU A 69 14.39 -19.26 -20.67
C GLU A 69 14.92 -20.68 -20.40
N GLN A 70 15.11 -20.99 -19.12
CA GLN A 70 15.64 -22.29 -18.67
C GLN A 70 14.71 -23.44 -19.09
N PRO A 71 15.17 -24.42 -19.88
CA PRO A 71 14.42 -25.64 -20.11
C PRO A 71 14.53 -26.52 -18.86
N ALA A 72 13.42 -26.70 -18.14
CA ALA A 72 13.20 -27.76 -17.14
C ALA A 72 14.19 -27.85 -15.95
N ALA A 73 14.73 -26.73 -15.47
CA ALA A 73 15.79 -26.74 -14.44
C ALA A 73 15.30 -26.98 -12.99
N GLY A 74 14.15 -27.64 -12.81
CA GLY A 74 13.55 -27.88 -11.50
C GLY A 74 13.09 -29.31 -11.26
N LYS A 75 13.34 -30.23 -12.19
CA LYS A 75 12.87 -31.62 -12.10
C LYS A 75 13.61 -32.37 -11.00
N ILE A 76 12.96 -32.57 -9.87
CA ILE A 76 13.45 -33.45 -8.81
C ILE A 76 12.92 -34.84 -9.13
N LEU A 77 13.84 -35.78 -9.38
CA LEU A 77 13.49 -37.19 -9.48
C LEU A 77 13.04 -37.67 -8.10
N ARG A 78 11.74 -37.93 -7.94
CA ARG A 78 11.22 -38.49 -6.69
C ARG A 78 11.63 -39.96 -6.63
N SER A 79 12.37 -40.32 -5.58
CA SER A 79 12.73 -41.72 -5.35
C SER A 79 11.49 -42.54 -5.07
N ASP A 80 11.35 -43.64 -5.81
CA ASP A 80 10.20 -44.52 -5.70
C ASP A 80 10.22 -45.26 -4.36
N SER A 81 9.19 -45.04 -3.54
CA SER A 81 9.01 -45.78 -2.28
C SER A 81 8.68 -47.24 -2.59
N GLN A 82 9.42 -48.18 -1.99
CA GLN A 82 9.19 -49.62 -2.15
C GLN A 82 7.96 -50.12 -1.35
N HIS A 83 7.33 -49.28 -0.54
CA HIS A 83 6.18 -49.66 0.28
C HIS A 83 4.88 -49.71 -0.53
N ARG A 84 4.35 -50.92 -0.73
CA ARG A 84 3.12 -51.17 -1.51
C ARG A 84 1.83 -50.52 -0.99
N PHE A 85 1.74 -50.20 0.31
CA PHE A 85 0.52 -49.67 0.91
C PHE A 85 0.49 -48.16 1.05
N TRP A 86 1.66 -47.51 1.11
CA TRP A 86 1.77 -46.05 1.34
C TRP A 86 2.29 -45.31 0.10
N LYS A 87 2.38 -45.98 -1.05
CA LYS A 87 2.71 -45.37 -2.33
C LYS A 87 1.43 -44.82 -2.99
N PRO A 88 1.41 -43.56 -3.46
CA PRO A 88 0.40 -43.08 -4.41
C PRO A 88 0.37 -43.93 -5.68
N SER A 89 -0.80 -44.13 -6.29
CA SER A 89 -0.98 -45.01 -7.48
C SER A 89 -0.26 -44.49 -8.73
N GLU A 90 -0.09 -43.17 -8.83
CA GLU A 90 0.64 -42.49 -9.89
C GLU A 90 1.69 -41.60 -9.22
N VAL A 91 2.97 -41.86 -9.51
CA VAL A 91 4.08 -41.00 -9.10
C VAL A 91 4.61 -40.38 -10.36
N GLU A 92 4.40 -39.09 -10.54
CA GLU A 92 5.14 -38.32 -11.53
C GLU A 92 6.60 -38.30 -11.08
N GLU A 93 7.44 -39.07 -11.78
CA GLU A 93 8.84 -39.29 -11.41
C GLU A 93 9.62 -37.98 -11.37
N GLU A 94 9.26 -37.02 -12.23
CA GLU A 94 9.90 -35.72 -12.35
C GLU A 94 8.95 -34.61 -11.89
N VAL A 95 9.17 -34.07 -10.69
CA VAL A 95 8.38 -32.93 -10.20
C VAL A 95 9.16 -31.64 -10.41
N GLU A 96 8.55 -30.68 -11.11
CA GLU A 96 9.09 -29.33 -11.20
C GLU A 96 9.01 -28.62 -9.84
N SER A 97 10.16 -28.28 -9.29
CA SER A 97 10.28 -27.56 -8.04
C SER A 97 10.50 -26.06 -8.29
N ALA A 98 9.51 -25.27 -7.92
CA ALA A 98 9.58 -23.81 -8.01
C ALA A 98 10.79 -23.24 -7.25
N ALA A 99 11.16 -23.86 -6.12
CA ALA A 99 12.30 -23.45 -5.31
C ALA A 99 13.65 -23.59 -6.03
N ILE A 100 13.88 -24.68 -6.79
CA ILE A 100 15.13 -24.84 -7.55
C ILE A 100 15.16 -23.86 -8.72
N SER A 101 14.05 -23.70 -9.43
CA SER A 101 13.91 -22.69 -10.49
C SER A 101 14.17 -21.27 -9.98
N GLU A 102 13.72 -20.94 -8.76
CA GLU A 102 13.99 -19.65 -8.13
C GLU A 102 15.47 -19.47 -7.75
N MET A 103 16.14 -20.53 -7.25
CA MET A 103 17.57 -20.50 -6.94
C MET A 103 18.45 -20.32 -8.18
N LEU A 104 18.01 -20.81 -9.34
CA LEU A 104 18.73 -20.65 -10.61
C LEU A 104 18.51 -19.28 -11.26
N ARG A 105 17.51 -18.51 -10.82
CA ARG A 105 17.20 -17.18 -11.34
C ARG A 105 17.59 -16.06 -10.38
N SER A 106 17.69 -16.35 -9.09
CA SER A 106 17.92 -15.34 -8.05
C SER A 106 19.07 -15.75 -7.13
N ARG A 107 19.88 -14.76 -6.75
CA ARG A 107 20.91 -14.92 -5.72
C ARG A 107 20.47 -14.31 -4.40
N ARG A 108 20.70 -15.03 -3.31
CA ARG A 108 20.56 -14.51 -1.95
C ARG A 108 21.90 -13.96 -1.50
N ILE A 109 22.01 -12.64 -1.43
CA ILE A 109 23.20 -11.96 -0.90
C ILE A 109 22.96 -11.67 0.57
N THR A 110 23.73 -12.31 1.44
CA THR A 110 23.72 -11.97 2.88
C THR A 110 24.24 -10.55 3.06
N PHE A 111 23.54 -9.73 3.85
CA PHE A 111 24.02 -8.41 4.21
C PHE A 111 25.32 -8.53 5.02
N ALA A 112 26.46 -8.22 4.40
CA ALA A 112 27.78 -8.32 5.03
C ALA A 112 28.07 -7.20 6.05
N GLY A 113 27.13 -6.26 6.25
CA GLY A 113 27.28 -5.16 7.19
C GLY A 113 26.89 -5.52 8.62
N LYS A 114 27.33 -4.70 9.58
CA LYS A 114 26.87 -4.79 10.97
C LYS A 114 25.47 -4.19 11.09
N PHE A 115 24.58 -4.84 11.83
CA PHE A 115 23.26 -4.30 12.12
C PHE A 115 23.36 -3.23 13.20
N GLU A 116 23.07 -1.97 12.84
CA GLU A 116 22.94 -0.88 13.80
C GLU A 116 21.47 -0.68 14.20
N PRO A 117 21.13 -0.75 15.51
CA PRO A 117 19.77 -0.50 15.96
C PRO A 117 19.40 0.97 15.81
N VAL A 118 18.13 1.23 15.52
CA VAL A 118 17.60 2.59 15.37
C VAL A 118 17.50 3.25 16.73
N ARG A 119 18.13 4.43 16.89
CA ARG A 119 18.13 5.19 18.15
C ARG A 119 17.04 6.24 18.24
N HIS A 120 16.40 6.57 17.12
CA HIS A 120 15.43 7.66 17.02
C HIS A 120 14.02 7.15 16.77
N ARG A 121 13.03 7.97 17.14
CA ARG A 121 11.60 7.76 16.87
C ARG A 121 11.09 8.86 15.95
N CYS A 122 10.06 8.56 15.17
CA CYS A 122 9.47 9.53 14.26
C CYS A 122 8.93 10.77 15.00
N ARG A 123 8.33 10.60 16.19
CA ARG A 123 7.82 11.67 17.08
C ARG A 123 6.90 12.70 16.41
N ALA A 124 6.40 12.44 15.19
CA ALA A 124 5.47 13.33 14.52
C ALA A 124 4.10 13.32 15.23
N PRO A 125 3.43 14.49 15.35
CA PRO A 125 2.13 14.59 15.99
C PRO A 125 1.06 13.85 15.18
N ARG A 126 0.36 12.92 15.81
CA ARG A 126 -0.75 12.17 15.21
C ARG A 126 -2.07 12.95 15.39
N PRO A 127 -3.10 12.70 14.56
CA PRO A 127 -4.44 13.29 14.75
C PRO A 127 -5.07 12.95 16.11
N ASP A 128 -4.63 11.88 16.76
CA ASP A 128 -5.06 11.47 18.10
C ASP A 128 -4.43 12.30 19.24
N GLY A 129 -3.50 13.21 18.93
CA GLY A 129 -2.76 14.02 19.91
C GLY A 129 -1.52 13.34 20.52
N ARG A 130 -1.29 12.05 20.24
CA ARG A 130 -0.06 11.33 20.63
C ARG A 130 1.05 11.50 19.59
N LEU A 131 2.30 11.28 19.99
CA LEU A 131 3.45 11.27 19.07
C LEU A 131 3.64 9.90 18.41
N CYS A 132 4.25 9.88 17.23
CA CYS A 132 4.55 8.65 16.52
C CYS A 132 5.72 7.89 17.16
N GLU A 133 5.43 6.67 17.65
CA GLU A 133 6.42 5.82 18.35
C GLU A 133 7.30 4.98 17.42
N ARG A 134 7.03 4.99 16.11
CA ARG A 134 7.77 4.17 15.12
C ARG A 134 9.25 4.54 15.05
N GLN A 135 10.09 3.52 14.90
CA GLN A 135 11.56 3.60 14.84
C GLN A 135 12.07 3.11 13.48
N ASP A 136 11.67 3.78 12.41
CA ASP A 136 12.17 3.47 11.06
C ASP A 136 13.51 4.20 10.82
N ARG A 137 14.40 3.68 9.95
CA ARG A 137 15.76 4.24 9.76
C ARG A 137 15.82 5.57 9.00
N LEU A 138 14.96 5.74 7.99
CA LEU A 138 15.02 6.88 7.05
C LEU A 138 13.66 7.55 6.86
N LYS A 139 12.60 6.74 6.70
CA LYS A 139 11.25 7.23 6.39
C LYS A 139 10.22 6.49 7.24
N CYS A 140 9.31 7.25 7.83
CA CYS A 140 8.07 6.77 8.42
C CYS A 140 7.00 6.69 7.32
N PRO A 141 6.38 5.52 7.08
CA PRO A 141 5.28 5.35 6.13
C PRO A 141 4.09 6.31 6.31
N PHE A 142 3.89 6.84 7.51
CA PHE A 142 2.80 7.77 7.78
C PHE A 142 3.18 9.24 7.63
N HIS A 143 4.40 9.61 8.00
CA HIS A 143 4.80 11.02 8.14
C HIS A 143 5.92 11.44 7.18
N GLY A 144 6.45 10.52 6.38
CA GLY A 144 7.53 10.79 5.42
C GLY A 144 8.92 10.68 6.03
N LYS A 145 9.86 11.52 5.60
CA LYS A 145 11.25 11.53 6.09
C LYS A 145 11.27 11.76 7.60
N ILE A 146 12.04 10.95 8.33
CA ILE A 146 12.19 11.14 9.76
C ILE A 146 13.20 12.24 10.01
N ILE A 147 12.78 13.23 10.80
CA ILE A 147 13.57 14.40 11.21
C ILE A 147 13.71 14.36 12.74
N PRO A 148 14.80 14.91 13.30
CA PRO A 148 15.00 14.94 14.74
C PRO A 148 13.99 15.89 15.41
N ARG A 149 13.31 15.39 16.45
CA ARG A 149 12.26 16.11 17.17
C ARG A 149 12.39 15.97 18.68
N ASP A 150 11.94 17.01 19.38
CA ASP A 150 11.84 17.07 20.83
C ASP A 150 10.79 16.12 21.40
N GLU A 151 10.69 16.04 22.73
CA GLU A 151 9.68 15.22 23.44
C GLU A 151 8.25 15.69 23.17
N GLU A 152 8.06 16.94 22.71
CA GLU A 152 6.76 17.49 22.29
C GLU A 152 6.48 17.28 20.79
N GLY A 153 7.40 16.65 20.04
CA GLY A 153 7.25 16.37 18.61
C GLY A 153 7.52 17.56 17.69
N ARG A 154 8.19 18.60 18.20
CA ARG A 154 8.61 19.77 17.43
C ARG A 154 9.95 19.49 16.74
N PRO A 155 10.11 19.80 15.43
CA PRO A 155 11.41 19.72 14.77
C PRO A 155 12.44 20.61 15.46
N LEU A 156 13.65 20.08 15.67
CA LEU A 156 14.78 20.83 16.22
C LEU A 156 15.29 21.86 15.21
N ASP A 157 15.34 21.49 13.93
CA ASP A 157 15.84 22.36 12.87
C ASP A 157 14.79 23.40 12.44
N PRO A 158 15.17 24.69 12.30
CA PRO A 158 14.24 25.76 11.97
C PRO A 158 13.69 25.64 10.54
N GLU A 159 14.48 25.11 9.60
CA GLU A 159 14.06 24.88 8.22
C GLU A 159 12.96 23.82 8.13
N ASP A 160 13.15 22.70 8.84
CA ASP A 160 12.16 21.63 8.93
C ASP A 160 10.87 22.12 9.60
N ARG A 161 11.01 22.97 10.62
CA ARG A 161 9.87 23.61 11.27
C ARG A 161 9.08 24.50 10.30
N ALA A 162 9.77 25.30 9.50
CA ALA A 162 9.12 26.14 8.48
C ALA A 162 8.44 25.29 7.40
N LEU A 163 9.07 24.19 6.98
CA LEU A 163 8.52 23.27 5.98
C LEU A 163 7.26 22.56 6.49
N GLU A 164 7.25 22.12 7.76
CA GLU A 164 6.05 21.56 8.38
C GLU A 164 4.93 22.59 8.52
N GLN A 165 5.24 23.81 8.94
CA GLN A 165 4.25 24.89 9.03
C GLN A 165 3.64 25.21 7.67
N ARG A 166 4.46 25.31 6.62
CA ARG A 166 3.98 25.53 5.25
C ARG A 166 3.07 24.39 4.79
N ARG A 167 3.42 23.14 5.09
CA ARG A 167 2.61 21.96 4.76
C ARG A 167 1.31 21.90 5.56
N GLN A 168 1.32 22.28 6.84
CA GLN A 168 0.11 22.39 7.67
C GLN A 168 -0.80 23.50 7.14
N GLN A 169 -0.26 24.66 6.78
CA GLN A 169 -1.02 25.75 6.15
C GLN A 169 -1.63 25.32 4.82
N GLN A 170 -0.91 24.56 3.99
CA GLN A 170 -1.45 23.99 2.76
C GLN A 170 -2.57 22.98 3.02
N THR A 171 -2.46 22.18 4.09
CA THR A 171 -3.52 21.21 4.45
C THR A 171 -4.75 21.92 5.04
N GLN A 172 -4.55 23.04 5.75
CA GLN A 172 -5.65 23.87 6.27
C GLN A 172 -6.30 24.74 5.19
N LYS A 173 -5.53 25.17 4.18
CA LYS A 173 -6.07 25.81 2.99
C LYS A 173 -6.97 24.80 2.29
N ARG A 174 -8.27 25.00 2.46
CA ARG A 174 -9.30 24.25 1.72
C ARG A 174 -8.99 24.39 0.22
N PRO A 175 -9.16 23.33 -0.58
CA PRO A 175 -9.10 23.48 -2.02
C PRO A 175 -10.11 24.55 -2.45
N ASP A 176 -9.71 25.51 -3.27
CA ASP A 176 -10.57 26.64 -3.67
C ASP A 176 -11.89 26.17 -4.33
N TRP A 177 -11.92 24.98 -4.92
CA TRP A 177 -13.12 24.37 -5.50
C TRP A 177 -14.10 23.77 -4.47
N GLN A 178 -13.72 23.63 -3.21
CA GLN A 178 -14.57 23.15 -2.10
C GLN A 178 -15.14 24.31 -1.27
N ASP A 179 -15.70 25.31 -1.94
CA ASP A 179 -16.42 26.38 -1.25
C ASP A 179 -17.77 25.87 -0.72
N PRO A 180 -18.03 25.92 0.62
CA PRO A 180 -19.29 25.49 1.20
C PRO A 180 -20.51 26.31 0.75
N GLU A 181 -20.34 27.55 0.28
CA GLU A 181 -21.45 28.34 -0.27
C GLU A 181 -21.81 27.84 -1.68
N PHE A 182 -20.81 27.73 -2.55
CA PHE A 182 -20.96 27.15 -3.87
C PHE A 182 -21.56 25.73 -3.85
N MET A 183 -21.11 24.86 -2.93
CA MET A 183 -21.69 23.52 -2.82
C MET A 183 -23.17 23.53 -2.41
N LYS A 184 -23.61 24.49 -1.57
CA LYS A 184 -25.04 24.62 -1.25
C LYS A 184 -25.87 25.03 -2.46
N ASP A 185 -25.34 25.93 -3.28
CA ASP A 185 -26.02 26.40 -4.48
C ASP A 185 -26.16 25.27 -5.50
N VAL A 186 -25.10 24.47 -5.69
CA VAL A 186 -25.14 23.28 -6.55
C VAL A 186 -26.12 22.25 -5.98
N GLU A 187 -26.13 21.99 -4.67
CA GLU A 187 -27.10 21.09 -4.03
C GLU A 187 -28.54 21.58 -4.21
N ALA A 188 -28.78 22.89 -4.08
CA ALA A 188 -30.09 23.49 -4.27
C ALA A 188 -30.57 23.38 -5.72
N ALA A 189 -29.66 23.57 -6.69
CA ALA A 189 -29.98 23.45 -8.11
C ALA A 189 -30.17 21.99 -8.55
N THR A 190 -29.38 21.06 -8.00
CA THR A 190 -29.35 19.66 -8.46
C THR A 190 -30.24 18.73 -7.63
N GLY A 191 -30.62 19.14 -6.41
CA GLY A 191 -31.43 18.34 -5.48
C GLY A 191 -30.70 17.14 -4.87
N VAL A 192 -29.38 17.02 -5.07
CA VAL A 192 -28.53 15.91 -4.60
C VAL A 192 -27.58 16.43 -3.52
N ASP A 193 -27.55 15.81 -2.33
CA ASP A 193 -26.66 16.17 -1.20
C ASP A 193 -25.19 15.84 -1.52
N LEU A 194 -24.41 16.87 -1.85
CA LEU A 194 -22.96 16.81 -2.05
C LEU A 194 -22.18 16.93 -0.73
N GLY A 195 -22.87 17.09 0.41
CA GLY A 195 -22.30 17.10 1.74
C GLY A 195 -21.96 18.48 2.29
N SER A 196 -22.50 19.58 1.74
CA SER A 196 -22.37 20.94 2.27
C SER A 196 -22.83 21.03 3.74
N SER A 197 -23.80 20.18 4.11
CA SER A 197 -24.34 20.03 5.45
C SER A 197 -23.33 19.56 6.49
N ARG A 198 -22.25 18.86 6.09
CA ARG A 198 -21.19 18.38 7.02
C ARG A 198 -20.40 19.52 7.64
N TYR A 199 -20.38 20.67 6.99
CA TYR A 199 -19.65 21.86 7.43
C TYR A 199 -20.54 22.83 8.22
N CYS A 200 -21.86 22.65 8.16
CA CYS A 200 -22.80 23.39 8.98
C CYS A 200 -22.93 22.71 10.35
N ARG A 201 -22.50 23.39 11.41
CA ARG A 201 -22.40 22.89 12.79
C ARG A 201 -23.75 22.60 13.48
N LYS A 202 -24.82 22.27 12.74
CA LYS A 202 -26.19 22.16 13.28
C LYS A 202 -26.76 20.75 13.07
N GLY A 203 -26.81 20.00 14.17
CA GLY A 203 -27.72 18.85 14.36
C GLY A 203 -27.31 17.53 13.70
N LYS A 204 -26.53 16.71 14.41
CA LYS A 204 -26.23 15.33 14.04
C LYS A 204 -27.49 14.45 14.01
N GLY A 205 -27.97 14.11 12.82
CA GLY A 205 -28.55 12.79 12.59
C GLY A 205 -27.41 11.77 12.53
N LYS A 206 -27.42 10.72 13.37
CA LYS A 206 -26.38 9.67 13.32
C LYS A 206 -26.42 8.99 11.94
N LYS A 207 -25.48 9.32 11.05
CA LYS A 207 -25.27 8.55 9.81
C LYS A 207 -24.87 7.11 10.20
N LYS A 208 -25.51 6.12 9.57
CA LYS A 208 -25.21 4.70 9.81
C LYS A 208 -23.74 4.44 9.46
N LYS A 209 -22.99 3.78 10.36
CA LYS A 209 -21.55 3.48 10.20
C LYS A 209 -21.26 2.66 8.93
N TYR A 210 -22.24 1.91 8.44
CA TYR A 210 -22.17 1.14 7.20
C TYR A 210 -23.45 1.36 6.40
N PRO A 211 -23.46 2.25 5.40
CA PRO A 211 -24.68 2.55 4.62
C PRO A 211 -25.12 1.37 3.75
N ASN A 212 -24.19 0.51 3.33
CA ASN A 212 -24.43 -0.59 2.39
C ASN A 212 -24.59 -1.96 3.06
N LEU A 213 -24.65 -2.03 4.40
CA LEU A 213 -24.82 -3.28 5.12
C LEU A 213 -26.25 -3.37 5.66
N THR A 214 -26.97 -4.41 5.26
CA THR A 214 -28.33 -4.69 5.77
C THR A 214 -28.22 -5.20 7.19
N ASP A 215 -28.79 -4.47 8.15
CA ASP A 215 -28.78 -4.84 9.56
C ASP A 215 -29.76 -6.00 9.79
N LEU A 216 -29.24 -7.22 9.93
CA LEU A 216 -30.03 -8.43 10.19
C LEU A 216 -30.82 -8.35 11.51
N LYS A 217 -30.45 -7.45 12.43
CA LYS A 217 -31.15 -7.23 13.70
C LYS A 217 -32.18 -6.11 13.62
N ALA A 218 -32.20 -5.32 12.55
CA ALA A 218 -33.22 -4.29 12.38
C ALA A 218 -34.58 -4.96 12.15
N GLN A 219 -35.51 -4.76 13.09
CA GLN A 219 -36.89 -5.22 12.89
C GLN A 219 -37.48 -4.54 11.66
N ALA A 220 -37.88 -5.33 10.67
CA ALA A 220 -38.60 -4.84 9.50
C ALA A 220 -39.89 -4.11 9.95
N ASN A 221 -40.23 -3.02 9.26
CA ASN A 221 -41.44 -2.24 9.48
C ASN A 221 -42.70 -2.99 8.97
N THR A 222 -42.95 -4.16 9.54
CA THR A 222 -44.14 -4.98 9.24
C THR A 222 -45.34 -4.52 10.08
N ALA A 223 -46.55 -4.89 9.67
CA ALA A 223 -47.76 -4.64 10.47
C ALA A 223 -47.66 -5.29 11.87
N ARG A 224 -47.14 -6.52 11.95
CA ARG A 224 -46.94 -7.24 13.21
C ARG A 224 -45.97 -6.51 14.15
N ALA A 225 -44.87 -5.96 13.64
CA ALA A 225 -43.92 -5.20 14.46
C ALA A 225 -44.54 -3.90 15.00
N ARG A 226 -45.36 -3.20 14.20
CA ARG A 226 -46.07 -1.98 14.65
C ARG A 226 -47.09 -2.28 15.74
N ILE A 227 -47.87 -3.34 15.57
CA ILE A 227 -48.85 -3.79 16.58
C ILE A 227 -48.12 -4.26 17.84
N GLY A 228 -47.05 -5.05 17.71
CA GLY A 228 -46.24 -5.50 18.82
C GLY A 228 -45.70 -4.34 19.67
N LYS A 229 -45.22 -3.26 19.04
CA LYS A 229 -44.76 -2.05 19.77
C LYS A 229 -45.87 -1.40 20.60
N LYS A 230 -47.13 -1.44 20.14
CA LYS A 230 -48.27 -0.87 20.86
C LYS A 230 -48.75 -1.79 21.98
N VAL A 231 -48.86 -3.09 21.70
CA VAL A 231 -49.37 -4.10 22.64
C VAL A 231 -48.36 -4.38 23.75
N PHE A 232 -47.08 -4.53 23.41
CA PHE A 232 -46.00 -4.78 24.36
C PHE A 232 -45.33 -3.50 24.87
N ALA A 233 -45.95 -2.33 24.69
CA ALA A 233 -45.48 -1.11 25.32
C ALA A 233 -45.48 -1.30 26.85
N LYS A 234 -44.38 -0.89 27.51
CA LYS A 234 -44.22 -1.06 28.97
C LYS A 234 -45.42 -0.51 29.76
N ALA A 235 -46.00 0.59 29.31
CA ALA A 235 -47.22 1.17 29.90
C ALA A 235 -48.47 0.30 29.69
N ALA A 236 -48.64 -0.29 28.49
CA ALA A 236 -49.77 -1.17 28.21
C ALA A 236 -49.71 -2.46 29.03
N VAL A 237 -48.52 -3.09 29.10
CA VAL A 237 -48.29 -4.28 29.93
C VAL A 237 -48.54 -3.98 31.40
N ARG A 238 -48.02 -2.83 31.91
CA ARG A 238 -48.28 -2.40 33.29
C ARG A 238 -49.77 -2.27 33.59
N ARG A 239 -50.57 -1.70 32.68
CA ARG A 239 -52.03 -1.58 32.86
C ARG A 239 -52.73 -2.94 32.99
N VAL A 240 -52.33 -3.91 32.15
CA VAL A 240 -52.87 -5.27 32.22
C VAL A 240 -52.50 -5.94 33.55
N VAL A 241 -51.23 -5.86 33.94
CA VAL A 241 -50.75 -6.42 35.22
C VAL A 241 -51.48 -5.79 36.40
N THR A 242 -51.66 -4.47 36.41
CA THR A 242 -52.41 -3.80 37.50
C THR A 242 -53.87 -4.25 37.55
N ALA A 243 -54.52 -4.43 36.40
CA ALA A 243 -55.91 -4.90 36.36
C ALA A 243 -56.02 -6.36 36.85
N MET A 244 -55.08 -7.23 36.45
CA MET A 244 -55.02 -8.61 36.94
C MET A 244 -54.79 -8.67 38.45
N ASN A 245 -53.87 -7.86 38.99
CA ASN A 245 -53.60 -7.81 40.43
C ASN A 245 -54.80 -7.28 41.22
N GLN A 246 -55.53 -6.29 40.70
CA GLN A 246 -56.75 -5.80 41.35
C GLN A 246 -57.85 -6.87 41.39
N MET A 247 -58.03 -7.63 40.31
CA MET A 247 -58.97 -8.74 40.28
C MET A 247 -58.56 -9.83 41.27
N ASP A 248 -57.27 -10.13 41.38
CA ASP A 248 -56.75 -11.12 42.28
C ASP A 248 -56.92 -10.71 43.74
N GLN A 249 -56.62 -9.46 44.08
CA GLN A 249 -56.85 -8.90 45.40
C GLN A 249 -58.32 -9.01 45.83
N LYS A 250 -59.28 -8.68 44.95
CA LYS A 250 -60.72 -8.83 45.22
C LYS A 250 -61.17 -10.28 45.42
N LYS A 251 -60.49 -11.25 44.81
CA LYS A 251 -60.77 -12.67 45.08
C LYS A 251 -60.31 -13.05 46.48
N HIS A 252 -59.12 -12.60 46.88
CA HIS A 252 -58.54 -12.89 48.19
C HIS A 252 -59.22 -12.14 49.33
N GLU A 253 -59.80 -10.96 49.10
CA GLU A 253 -60.60 -10.21 50.08
C GLU A 253 -61.78 -11.03 50.65
N LYS A 254 -62.40 -11.89 49.85
CA LYS A 254 -63.51 -12.76 50.30
C LYS A 254 -63.05 -13.84 51.30
N PHE A 255 -61.77 -14.18 51.30
CA PHE A 255 -61.19 -15.21 52.16
C PHE A 255 -60.33 -14.60 53.29
N ALA A 256 -60.07 -13.29 53.28
CA ALA A 256 -59.25 -12.61 54.28
C ALA A 256 -59.82 -12.69 55.71
N ASN A 257 -61.13 -12.88 55.86
CA ASN A 257 -61.79 -12.97 57.17
C ASN A 257 -61.95 -14.41 57.69
N GLN A 258 -61.51 -15.44 56.95
CA GLN A 258 -61.63 -16.84 57.38
C GLN A 258 -60.57 -17.28 58.40
N PHE A 259 -59.54 -16.46 58.66
CA PHE A 259 -58.51 -16.77 59.66
C PHE A 259 -58.99 -16.75 61.11
N ASN A 260 -60.19 -16.22 61.39
CA ASN A 260 -60.80 -16.26 62.72
C ASN A 260 -61.20 -17.67 63.20
N TYR A 261 -61.20 -18.68 62.33
CA TYR A 261 -61.49 -20.08 62.70
C TYR A 261 -60.27 -21.01 62.60
N ALA A 262 -59.07 -20.47 62.36
CA ALA A 262 -57.85 -21.26 62.19
C ALA A 262 -57.06 -21.50 63.49
N LEU A 263 -57.50 -20.92 64.62
CA LEU A 263 -56.93 -21.07 65.95
C LEU A 263 -58.00 -21.56 66.93
N ASN A 264 -58.28 -22.86 66.90
CA ASN A 264 -58.87 -23.65 67.99
C ASN A 264 -58.28 -25.05 67.93
#